data_AF-A0A847XAE5-F1
#
_entry.id   AF-A0A847XAE5-F1
#
_cell.length_a   1.000
_cell.length_b   1.000
_cell.length_c   1.000
_cell.angle_alpha   90.00
_cell.angle_beta   90.00
_cell.angle_gamma   90.00
#
_symmetry.space_group_name_H-M   'P 1'
#
loop_
_entity.id
_entity.type
_entity.pdbx_description
1 polymer ?
#
loop_
_entity_poly.entity_id
_entity_poly.type
_entity_poly.pdbx_seq_one_letter_code
_entity_poly.pdbx_strand_id
1 'polypeptide(L)' 'VYITVEDNGEKIDECEIDKLNERLRDTESQQELTGLVNIHRRIVLTFAEGSGLYLSKSELGGLKVVIRLVIKED' A
#
# COMPACT_ATOMS: atom_id res chain seq x y z
N VAL A 1 -6.49 -4.39 -12.65
CA VAL A 1 -7.08 -3.07 -12.30
C VAL A 1 -6.09 -2.28 -11.48
N TYR A 2 -5.95 -0.98 -11.75
CA TYR A 2 -5.15 -0.05 -10.96
C TYR A 2 -6.04 1.07 -10.44
N ILE A 3 -6.03 1.31 -9.13
CA ILE A 3 -6.73 2.43 -8.50
C ILE A 3 -5.66 3.26 -7.79
N THR A 4 -5.58 4.55 -8.11
CA THR A 4 -4.62 5.46 -7.48
C THR A 4 -5.37 6.43 -6.59
N VAL A 5 -4.90 6.57 -5.35
CA VAL A 5 -5.40 7.54 -4.38
C VAL A 5 -4.22 8.40 -3.96
N GLU A 6 -4.36 9.71 -4.12
CA GLU A 6 -3.36 10.69 -3.70
C GLU A 6 -3.98 11.60 -2.64
N ASP A 7 -3.29 11.77 -1.53
CA ASP A 7 -3.64 12.70 -0.49
C ASP A 7 -2.90 14.03 -0.68
N ASN A 8 -3.61 15.13 -0.55
CA ASN A 8 -3.06 16.49 -0.62
C ASN A 8 -2.66 17.04 0.76
N GLY A 9 -2.56 16.16 1.77
CA GLY A 9 -2.15 16.49 3.13
C GLY A 9 -0.71 16.98 3.22
N GLU A 10 -0.30 17.36 4.44
CA GLU A 10 1.04 17.89 4.74
C GLU A 10 2.17 17.02 4.19
N LYS A 11 3.34 17.65 4.02
CA LYS A 11 4.52 17.01 3.45
C LYS A 11 4.89 15.76 4.24
N ILE A 12 4.62 14.59 3.67
CA ILE A 12 5.20 13.33 4.15
C ILE A 12 6.63 13.25 3.64
N ASP A 13 7.56 12.97 4.54
CA ASP A 13 8.96 12.77 4.16
C ASP A 13 9.18 11.35 3.59
N GLU A 14 10.32 11.16 2.92
CA GLU A 14 10.65 9.87 2.32
C GLU A 14 10.93 8.78 3.38
N CYS A 15 11.42 9.16 4.56
CA CYS A 15 11.72 8.23 5.65
C CYS A 15 10.43 7.62 6.21
N GLU A 16 9.36 8.41 6.34
CA GLU A 16 8.04 7.95 6.76
C GLU A 16 7.40 7.05 5.69
N ILE A 17 7.56 7.37 4.39
CA ILE A 17 7.13 6.48 3.29
C ILE A 17 7.86 5.13 3.37
N ASP A 18 9.17 5.14 3.61
CA ASP A 18 9.97 3.93 3.70
C ASP A 18 9.55 3.07 4.90
N LYS A 19 9.33 3.67 6.08
CA LYS A 19 8.78 2.97 7.25
C LYS A 19 7.41 2.35 6.97
N LEU A 20 6.52 3.06 6.26
CA LEU A 20 5.22 2.50 5.88
C LEU A 20 5.37 1.33 4.91
N ASN A 21 6.31 1.39 3.98
CA ASN A 21 6.63 0.29 3.08
C ASN A 21 7.24 -0.91 3.81
N GLU A 22 8.10 -0.69 4.81
CA GLU A 22 8.64 -1.76 5.66
C GLU A 22 7.52 -2.46 6.42
N ARG A 23 6.60 -1.71 7.04
CA ARG A 23 5.42 -2.27 7.71
C ARG A 23 4.51 -3.05 6.77
N LEU A 24 4.38 -2.63 5.51
CA LEU A 24 3.61 -3.36 4.49
C LEU A 24 4.26 -4.69 4.10
N ARG A 25 5.59 -4.78 4.13
CA ARG A 25 6.35 -5.99 3.80
C ARG A 25 6.43 -6.94 4.99
N ASP A 26 6.44 -6.42 6.20
CA ASP A 26 6.46 -7.21 7.43
C ASP A 26 5.08 -7.82 7.73
N THR A 27 4.73 -8.88 7.01
CA THR A 27 3.49 -9.64 7.19
C THR A 27 3.45 -10.50 8.46
N GLU A 28 4.56 -10.64 9.21
CA GLU A 28 4.65 -11.53 10.37
C GLU A 28 4.40 -10.82 11.71
N SER A 29 4.60 -9.50 11.80
CA SER A 29 4.33 -8.76 13.03
C SER A 29 2.82 -8.54 13.24
N GLN A 30 2.20 -9.52 13.89
CA GLN A 30 0.78 -9.54 14.36
C GLN A 30 0.40 -8.35 15.27
N GLN A 31 1.33 -7.45 15.61
CA GLN A 31 1.16 -6.43 16.64
C GLN A 31 0.74 -5.05 16.10
N GLU A 32 0.84 -4.76 14.80
CA GLU A 32 0.30 -3.53 14.21
C GLU A 32 -0.66 -3.81 13.04
N LEU A 33 -1.94 -4.02 13.36
CA LEU A 33 -3.02 -4.01 12.36
C LEU A 33 -3.33 -2.57 11.94
N THR A 34 -2.37 -1.87 11.33
CA THR A 34 -2.67 -0.61 10.66
C THR A 34 -3.63 -0.87 9.48
N GLY A 35 -4.46 0.12 9.14
CA GLY A 35 -5.43 -0.01 8.06
C GLY A 35 -4.79 -0.44 6.73
N LEU A 36 -3.64 0.14 6.38
CA LEU A 36 -2.92 -0.16 5.15
C LEU A 36 -2.36 -1.58 5.12
N VAL A 37 -1.75 -2.06 6.21
CA VAL A 37 -1.19 -3.42 6.29
C VAL A 37 -2.28 -4.47 6.16
N ASN A 38 -3.41 -4.30 6.86
CA ASN A 38 -4.53 -5.23 6.78
C ASN A 38 -5.15 -5.25 5.36
N ILE A 39 -5.29 -4.10 4.71
CA ILE A 39 -5.81 -4.01 3.34
C ILE A 39 -4.83 -4.68 2.35
N HIS A 40 -3.53 -4.37 2.41
CA HIS A 40 -2.52 -4.99 1.56
C HIS A 40 -2.54 -6.51 1.67
N ARG A 41 -2.52 -7.02 2.91
CA ARG A 41 -2.57 -8.47 3.18
C ARG A 41 -3.82 -9.11 2.60
N ARG A 42 -5.00 -8.51 2.80
CA ARG A 42 -6.25 -9.04 2.24
C ARG A 42 -6.24 -9.08 0.71
N ILE A 43 -5.71 -8.05 0.06
CA ILE A 43 -5.61 -8.01 -1.40
C ILE A 43 -4.68 -9.11 -1.91
N VAL A 44 -3.49 -9.25 -1.33
CA VAL A 44 -2.51 -10.30 -1.72
C VAL A 44 -3.10 -11.70 -1.56
N LEU A 45 -3.86 -11.94 -0.49
CA LEU A 45 -4.50 -13.24 -0.25
C LEU A 45 -5.71 -13.52 -1.15
N THR A 46 -6.34 -12.49 -1.71
CA THR A 46 -7.58 -12.62 -2.50
C THR A 46 -7.31 -12.68 -4.00
N PHE A 47 -6.27 -11.99 -4.47
CA PHE A 47 -5.99 -11.81 -5.89
C PHE A 47 -4.70 -12.52 -6.32
N ALA A 48 -4.39 -12.49 -7.62
CA ALA A 48 -3.17 -13.10 -8.13
C ALA A 48 -1.90 -12.38 -7.66
N GLU A 49 -0.78 -13.08 -7.80
CA GLU A 49 0.55 -12.55 -7.54
C GLU A 49 0.77 -11.18 -8.20
N GLY A 50 1.43 -10.29 -7.46
CA GLY A 50 1.61 -8.91 -7.87
C GLY A 50 0.42 -8.00 -7.57
N SER A 51 -0.63 -8.50 -6.91
CA SER A 51 -1.66 -7.65 -6.31
C SER A 51 -1.21 -7.09 -4.96
N GLY A 52 -1.71 -5.93 -4.57
CA GLY A 52 -1.41 -5.32 -3.27
C GLY A 52 -1.50 -3.80 -3.28
N LEU A 53 -1.07 -3.20 -2.18
CA LEU A 53 -0.84 -1.76 -2.05
C LEU A 53 0.62 -1.42 -2.31
N TYR A 54 0.84 -0.31 -3.03
CA TYR A 54 2.15 0.26 -3.30
C TYR A 54 2.13 1.74 -2.87
N LEU A 55 3.04 2.12 -1.98
CA LEU A 55 3.12 3.47 -1.43
C LEU A 55 4.29 4.22 -2.06
N SER A 56 4.06 5.50 -2.37
CA SER A 56 5.07 6.42 -2.87
C SER A 56 4.74 7.84 -2.43
N LYS A 57 5.68 8.76 -2.61
CA LYS A 57 5.43 10.18 -2.42
C LYS A 57 4.56 10.70 -3.57
N SER A 58 3.50 11.44 -3.25
CA SER A 58 2.68 12.14 -4.24
C SER A 58 3.42 13.39 -4.75
N GLU A 59 3.16 13.77 -6.00
CA GLU A 59 3.61 15.05 -6.56
C GLU A 59 2.97 16.26 -5.83
N LEU A 60 1.84 16.04 -5.13
CA LEU A 60 1.18 17.03 -4.29
C LEU A 60 1.87 17.22 -2.92
N GLY A 61 2.89 16.40 -2.62
CA GLY A 61 3.66 16.45 -1.37
C GLY A 61 3.17 15.50 -0.28
N GLY A 62 1.99 14.89 -0.43
CA GLY A 62 1.44 13.91 0.51
C GLY A 62 1.73 12.46 0.09
N LEU A 63 0.84 11.54 0.50
CA LEU A 63 0.95 10.10 0.24
C LEU A 63 0.25 9.72 -1.06
N LYS A 64 0.92 8.93 -1.90
CA LYS A 64 0.32 8.23 -3.04
C LYS A 64 0.22 6.74 -2.76
N VAL A 65 -1.00 6.22 -2.88
CA VAL A 65 -1.30 4.79 -2.74
C VAL A 65 -1.81 4.26 -4.07
N VAL A 66 -1.14 3.25 -4.60
CA VAL A 66 -1.59 2.50 -5.77
C VAL A 66 -2.09 1.14 -5.32
N ILE A 67 -3.37 0.87 -5.58
CA ILE A 67 -4.00 -0.43 -5.39
C ILE A 67 -3.91 -1.18 -6.71
N ARG A 68 -3.16 -2.28 -6.73
CA ARG A 68 -3.06 -3.17 -7.89
C ARG A 68 -3.85 -4.44 -7.61
N LEU A 69 -4.82 -4.74 -8.48
CA LEU A 69 -5.60 -5.98 -8.43
C LEU A 69 -5.34 -6.76 -9.73
N VAL A 70 -4.67 -7.89 -9.62
CA VAL A 70 -4.44 -8.84 -10.70
C VAL A 70 -5.52 -9.91 -10.61
N ILE A 71 -6.40 -9.94 -11.60
CA ILE A 71 -7.48 -10.94 -11.71
C ILE A 71 -6.95 -12.02 -12.66
N LYS A 72 -6.98 -13.28 -12.27
CA LYS A 72 -6.75 -14.38 -13.21
C LYS A 72 -8.00 -14.50 -14.07
N GLU A 73 -7.82 -14.51 -15.39
CA GLU A 73 -8.88 -15.01 -16.27
C GLU A 73 -8.92 -16.53 -16.09
N ASP A 74 -10.11 -17.06 -15.81
CA ASP A 74 -10.40 -18.50 -15.81
C ASP A 74 -10.44 -19.06 -17.24
#